data_AF-A0A0E0MKP2-F1
#
_entry.id   AF-A0A0E0MKP2-F1
#
_cell.length_a   1.000
_cell.length_b   1.000
_cell.length_c   1.000
_cell.angle_alpha   90.00
_cell.angle_beta   90.00
_cell.angle_gamma   90.00
#
_symmetry.space_group_name_H-M   'P 1'
#
loop_
_entity.id
_entity.type
_entity.pdbx_description
1 polymer ?
#
loop_
_entity_poly.entity_id
_entity_poly.type
_entity_poly.pdbx_seq_one_letter_code
_entity_poly.pdbx_strand_id
1 'polypeptide(L)'
;MAGLRLNCSSSSSSSEEEVEVAMAAVAAEKKPVLYSVWMSSCSYRVRIALNLKGIDYEYRAVRRGDPDFEKINPIKYVPALVDGDFTLSDSLAIILYLEEKYLQHPLLPRDLKKKALNIQADVFLAPQIHAGITRFQIDMSKYPILARFYKAYMELPAFQDAWNSTMAKLQEV
;
A
#
# COMPACT_ATOMS: atom_id res chain seq x y z
N MET A 1 -6.61 -61.70 -23.32
CA MET A 1 -6.34 -60.79 -22.18
C MET A 1 -6.73 -59.38 -22.59
N ALA A 2 -7.89 -58.91 -22.14
CA ALA A 2 -8.43 -57.60 -22.47
C ALA A 2 -7.89 -56.55 -21.48
N GLY A 3 -7.33 -55.46 -22.01
CA GLY A 3 -6.84 -54.33 -21.22
C GLY A 3 -7.98 -53.47 -20.71
N LEU A 4 -8.01 -53.25 -19.39
CA LEU A 4 -8.94 -52.35 -18.73
C LEU A 4 -8.44 -50.91 -18.88
N ARG A 5 -9.16 -50.08 -19.66
CA ARG A 5 -8.90 -48.63 -19.72
C ARG A 5 -9.46 -47.98 -18.46
N LEU A 6 -8.59 -47.30 -17.71
CA LEU A 6 -8.98 -46.40 -16.62
C LEU A 6 -9.68 -45.18 -17.22
N ASN A 7 -10.93 -44.97 -16.83
CA ASN A 7 -11.72 -43.81 -17.20
C ASN A 7 -11.35 -42.66 -16.24
N CYS A 8 -10.68 -41.63 -16.75
CA CYS A 8 -10.42 -40.41 -16.01
C CYS A 8 -11.60 -39.46 -16.28
N SER A 9 -12.59 -39.42 -15.39
CA SER A 9 -13.67 -38.44 -15.45
C SER A 9 -13.19 -37.13 -14.82
N SER A 10 -13.20 -36.08 -15.65
CA SER A 10 -12.98 -34.67 -15.34
C SER A 10 -13.71 -34.20 -14.07
N SER A 11 -12.96 -33.92 -13.02
CA SER A 11 -13.41 -33.18 -11.83
C SER A 11 -12.69 -31.81 -11.76
N SER A 12 -12.69 -31.07 -12.87
CA SER A 12 -12.02 -29.76 -12.96
C SER A 12 -12.93 -28.56 -12.72
N SER A 13 -14.25 -28.75 -12.60
CA SER A 13 -15.19 -27.62 -12.53
C SER A 13 -15.27 -26.95 -11.16
N SER A 14 -15.08 -27.70 -10.07
CA SER A 14 -15.28 -27.19 -8.71
C SER A 14 -14.20 -26.20 -8.26
N SER A 15 -12.96 -26.37 -8.73
CA SER A 15 -11.84 -25.50 -8.37
C SER A 15 -11.81 -24.19 -9.13
N GLU A 16 -12.34 -24.16 -10.37
CA GLU A 16 -12.39 -22.94 -11.17
C GLU A 16 -13.52 -22.02 -10.70
N GLU A 17 -14.66 -22.61 -10.33
CA GLU A 17 -15.82 -21.91 -9.75
C GLU A 17 -15.51 -21.30 -8.37
N GLU A 18 -14.72 -21.99 -7.52
CA GLU A 18 -14.25 -21.45 -6.23
C GLU A 18 -13.29 -20.26 -6.40
N VAL A 19 -12.42 -20.30 -7.41
CA VAL A 19 -11.50 -19.19 -7.72
C VAL A 19 -12.29 -18.00 -8.28
N GLU A 20 -13.27 -18.24 -9.15
CA GLU A 20 -14.11 -17.19 -9.72
C GLU A 20 -15.03 -16.53 -8.67
N VAL A 21 -15.59 -17.31 -7.74
CA VAL A 21 -16.37 -16.80 -6.59
C VAL A 21 -15.47 -16.02 -5.62
N ALA A 22 -14.24 -16.49 -5.36
CA ALA A 22 -13.29 -15.75 -4.53
C ALA A 22 -12.86 -14.43 -5.20
N MET A 23 -12.64 -14.43 -6.52
CA MET A 23 -12.32 -13.21 -7.26
C MET A 23 -13.53 -12.25 -7.36
N ALA A 24 -14.75 -12.77 -7.49
CA ALA A 24 -15.98 -11.97 -7.46
C ALA A 24 -16.28 -11.40 -6.06
N ALA A 25 -15.97 -12.13 -4.98
CA ALA A 25 -16.06 -11.63 -3.61
C ALA A 25 -15.03 -10.52 -3.35
N VAL A 26 -13.81 -10.65 -3.88
CA VAL A 26 -12.80 -9.57 -3.85
C VAL A 26 -13.24 -8.36 -4.69
N ALA A 27 -13.99 -8.57 -5.78
CA ALA A 27 -14.55 -7.49 -6.61
C ALA A 27 -15.78 -6.80 -5.98
N ALA A 28 -16.44 -7.42 -4.99
CA ALA A 28 -17.60 -6.88 -4.29
C ALA A 28 -17.26 -6.04 -3.05
N GLU A 29 -16.01 -6.08 -2.57
CA GLU A 29 -15.56 -5.21 -1.49
C GLU A 29 -15.38 -3.76 -1.99
N LYS A 30 -15.93 -2.81 -1.22
CA LYS A 30 -15.78 -1.38 -1.53
C LYS A 30 -14.30 -1.00 -1.52
N LYS A 31 -13.88 -0.16 -2.48
CA LYS A 31 -12.51 0.36 -2.53
C LYS A 31 -12.15 1.02 -1.19
N PRO A 32 -10.98 0.72 -0.60
CA PRO A 32 -10.56 1.39 0.61
C PRO A 32 -10.35 2.89 0.34
N VAL A 33 -10.65 3.71 1.34
CA VAL A 33 -10.52 5.17 1.29
C VAL A 33 -9.33 5.58 2.15
N LEU A 34 -8.32 6.20 1.53
CA LEU A 34 -7.16 6.75 2.21
C LEU A 34 -7.35 8.25 2.46
N TYR A 35 -7.55 8.61 3.72
CA TYR A 35 -7.49 9.99 4.19
C TYR A 35 -6.03 10.42 4.36
N SER A 36 -5.66 11.49 3.68
CA SER A 36 -4.25 11.76 3.36
C SER A 36 -3.94 13.25 3.23
N VAL A 37 -2.66 13.59 3.47
CA VAL A 37 -2.07 14.87 3.08
C VAL A 37 -0.88 14.58 2.17
N TRP A 38 -0.75 15.35 1.10
CA TRP A 38 0.28 15.10 0.09
C TRP A 38 1.70 15.22 0.62
N MET A 39 1.95 16.24 1.44
CA MET A 39 3.26 16.49 2.07
C MET A 39 3.57 15.59 3.27
N SER A 40 2.62 14.75 3.70
CA SER A 40 2.83 13.89 4.86
C SER A 40 3.65 12.68 4.44
N SER A 41 4.82 12.50 5.05
CA SER A 41 5.68 11.34 4.83
C SER A 41 5.01 10.04 5.27
N CYS A 42 4.27 10.06 6.39
CA CYS A 42 3.49 8.91 6.87
C CYS A 42 2.36 8.54 5.90
N SER A 43 1.71 9.54 5.29
CA SER A 43 0.67 9.26 4.30
C SER A 43 1.26 8.82 2.96
N TYR A 44 2.40 9.39 2.56
CA TYR A 44 3.11 8.99 1.34
C TYR A 44 3.53 7.52 1.39
N ARG A 45 3.97 7.07 2.56
CA ARG A 45 4.28 5.68 2.86
C ARG A 45 3.15 4.71 2.48
N VAL A 46 1.91 5.03 2.89
CA VAL A 46 0.73 4.20 2.60
C VAL A 46 0.38 4.25 1.12
N ARG A 47 0.53 5.41 0.47
CA ARG A 47 0.35 5.53 -0.99
C ARG A 47 1.32 4.62 -1.74
N ILE A 48 2.60 4.61 -1.35
CA ILE A 48 3.60 3.71 -1.96
C ILE A 48 3.20 2.25 -1.77
N ALA A 49 2.79 1.86 -0.56
CA ALA A 49 2.38 0.48 -0.28
C ALA A 49 1.18 0.06 -1.13
N LEU A 50 0.13 0.88 -1.22
CA LEU A 50 -1.05 0.60 -2.05
C LEU A 50 -0.67 0.45 -3.53
N ASN A 51 0.19 1.33 -4.06
CA ASN A 51 0.66 1.26 -5.45
C ASN A 51 1.53 0.02 -5.71
N LEU A 52 2.48 -0.30 -4.81
CA LEU A 52 3.33 -1.50 -4.94
C LEU A 52 2.52 -2.79 -4.88
N LYS A 53 1.44 -2.80 -4.09
CA LYS A 53 0.53 -3.96 -4.02
C LYS A 53 -0.46 -4.02 -5.18
N GLY A 54 -0.62 -2.95 -5.95
CA GLY A 54 -1.60 -2.84 -7.02
C GLY A 54 -3.05 -2.73 -6.51
N ILE A 55 -3.24 -2.18 -5.31
CA ILE A 55 -4.56 -2.01 -4.69
C ILE A 55 -5.14 -0.68 -5.16
N ASP A 56 -6.30 -0.74 -5.82
CA ASP A 56 -7.07 0.45 -6.18
C ASP A 56 -7.77 1.05 -4.94
N TYR A 57 -7.70 2.37 -4.78
CA TYR A 57 -8.17 3.06 -3.59
C TYR A 57 -8.66 4.47 -3.88
N GLU A 58 -9.61 4.95 -3.07
CA GLU A 58 -10.05 6.33 -3.10
C GLU A 58 -9.11 7.21 -2.27
N TYR A 59 -8.60 8.30 -2.83
CA TYR A 59 -7.80 9.28 -2.10
C TYR A 59 -8.69 10.42 -1.61
N ARG A 60 -8.69 10.71 -0.31
CA ARG A 60 -9.35 11.89 0.25
C ARG A 60 -8.35 12.83 0.93
N ALA A 61 -8.27 14.04 0.39
CA ALA A 61 -7.45 15.10 0.99
C ALA A 61 -8.07 15.55 2.31
N VAL A 62 -7.26 15.61 3.37
CA VAL A 62 -7.67 16.15 4.66
C VAL A 62 -7.05 17.53 4.86
N ARG A 63 -7.85 18.50 5.31
CA ARG A 63 -7.35 19.80 5.77
C ARG A 63 -7.03 19.73 7.27
N ARG A 64 -5.99 20.43 7.71
CA ARG A 64 -5.62 20.47 9.13
C ARG A 64 -6.75 21.14 9.93
N GLY A 65 -7.26 20.45 10.95
CA GLY A 65 -8.37 20.95 11.78
C GLY A 65 -9.76 20.74 11.16
N ASP A 66 -9.88 19.86 10.16
CA ASP A 66 -11.16 19.48 9.58
C ASP A 66 -12.01 18.68 10.60
N PRO A 67 -13.16 19.23 11.06
CA PRO A 67 -14.00 18.57 12.06
C PRO A 67 -14.68 17.29 11.54
N ASP A 68 -14.86 17.15 10.23
CA ASP A 68 -15.42 15.92 9.65
C ASP A 68 -14.40 14.80 9.64
N PHE A 69 -13.10 15.11 9.51
CA PHE A 69 -12.05 14.11 9.67
C PHE A 69 -11.93 13.61 11.12
N GLU A 70 -12.18 14.45 12.12
CA GLU A 70 -12.15 14.03 13.53
C GLU A 70 -13.17 12.95 13.85
N LYS A 71 -14.32 12.96 13.15
CA LYS A 71 -15.36 11.92 13.27
C LYS A 71 -14.90 10.58 12.68
N ILE A 72 -14.01 10.60 11.68
CA ILE A 72 -13.44 9.41 11.05
C ILE A 72 -12.29 8.87 11.89
N ASN A 73 -11.34 9.74 12.24
CA ASN A 73 -10.18 9.38 13.04
C ASN A 73 -10.07 10.30 14.27
N PRO A 74 -10.47 9.83 15.46
CA PRO A 74 -10.38 10.61 16.71
C PRO A 74 -8.95 11.03 17.08
N ILE A 75 -7.92 10.38 16.51
CA ILE A 75 -6.51 10.74 16.70
C ILE A 75 -6.17 12.02 15.92
N LYS A 76 -6.98 12.43 14.94
CA LYS A 76 -6.85 13.69 14.16
C LYS A 76 -5.55 13.82 13.35
N TYR A 77 -4.83 12.72 13.16
CA TYR A 77 -3.62 12.65 12.33
C TYR A 77 -3.86 11.80 11.09
N VAL A 78 -3.17 12.14 10.00
CA VAL A 78 -3.11 11.33 8.78
C VAL A 78 -1.86 10.45 8.79
N PRO A 79 -1.87 9.28 8.12
CA PRO A 79 -2.99 8.69 7.37
C PRO A 79 -4.05 8.03 8.24
N ALA A 80 -5.26 7.92 7.69
CA ALA A 80 -6.28 6.97 8.13
C ALA A 80 -6.82 6.21 6.91
N LEU A 81 -6.94 4.89 7.03
CA LEU A 81 -7.53 4.01 6.03
C LEU A 81 -8.91 3.60 6.51
N VAL A 82 -9.92 3.82 5.68
CA VAL A 82 -11.27 3.26 5.87
C VAL A 82 -11.44 2.12 4.87
N ASP A 83 -11.74 0.93 5.36
CA ASP A 83 -11.93 -0.27 4.57
C ASP A 83 -13.24 -0.94 5.04
N GLY A 84 -14.31 -0.73 4.28
CA GLY A 84 -15.66 -1.12 4.69
C GLY A 84 -16.13 -0.34 5.94
N ASP A 85 -16.43 -1.07 7.00
CA ASP A 85 -16.81 -0.56 8.33
C ASP A 85 -15.60 -0.40 9.28
N PHE A 86 -14.42 -0.83 8.85
CA PHE A 86 -13.20 -0.76 9.63
C PHE A 86 -12.42 0.52 9.33
N THR A 87 -11.95 1.21 10.37
CA THR A 87 -11.07 2.37 10.25
C THR A 87 -9.79 2.13 11.03
N LEU A 88 -8.65 2.35 10.37
CA LEU A 88 -7.33 2.17 10.96
C LEU A 88 -6.47 3.41 10.71
N SER A 89 -5.81 3.85 11.77
CA SER A 89 -4.80 4.91 11.72
C SER A 89 -3.43 4.37 12.11
N ASP A 90 -2.38 5.14 11.86
CA ASP A 90 -0.96 4.75 11.90
C ASP A 90 -0.49 4.06 10.61
N SER A 91 0.53 4.66 10.00
CA SER A 91 0.99 4.24 8.68
C SER A 91 1.63 2.85 8.66
N LEU A 92 2.27 2.39 9.75
CA LEU A 92 2.85 1.05 9.81
C LEU A 92 1.75 0.02 10.09
N ALA A 93 0.82 0.32 11.00
CA ALA A 93 -0.33 -0.55 11.25
C ALA A 93 -1.15 -0.78 9.97
N ILE A 94 -1.39 0.29 9.20
CA ILE A 94 -2.07 0.20 7.89
C ILE A 94 -1.29 -0.72 6.93
N ILE A 95 0.03 -0.57 6.82
CA ILE A 95 0.81 -1.37 5.86
C ILE A 95 0.85 -2.85 6.26
N LEU A 96 0.97 -3.15 7.55
CA LEU A 96 0.88 -4.53 8.04
C LEU A 96 -0.52 -5.11 7.80
N TYR A 97 -1.57 -4.33 8.02
CA TYR A 97 -2.95 -4.73 7.69
C TYR A 97 -3.08 -5.06 6.19
N LEU A 98 -2.58 -4.19 5.31
CA LEU A 98 -2.62 -4.42 3.86
C LEU A 98 -1.80 -5.65 3.45
N GLU A 99 -0.66 -5.90 4.10
CA GLU A 99 0.19 -7.06 3.82
C GLU A 99 -0.49 -8.38 4.15
N GLU A 100 -1.27 -8.43 5.24
CA GLU A 100 -1.99 -9.63 5.65
C GLU A 100 -3.34 -9.78 4.91
N LYS A 101 -4.04 -8.68 4.58
CA LYS A 101 -5.32 -8.72 3.84
C LYS A 101 -5.12 -9.03 2.35
N TYR A 102 -4.14 -8.38 1.70
CA TYR A 102 -3.90 -8.51 0.26
C TYR A 102 -2.61 -9.30 0.02
N LEU A 103 -2.75 -10.62 -0.11
CA LEU A 103 -1.61 -11.54 -0.18
C LEU A 103 -0.83 -11.48 -1.51
N GLN A 104 -1.41 -10.84 -2.54
CA GLN A 104 -0.76 -10.58 -3.81
C GLN A 104 0.30 -9.47 -3.64
N HIS A 105 1.42 -9.61 -4.36
CA HIS A 105 2.54 -8.66 -4.32
C HIS A 105 3.01 -8.37 -2.87
N PRO A 106 3.58 -9.37 -2.16
CA PRO A 106 4.01 -9.18 -0.79
C PRO A 106 5.12 -8.13 -0.70
N LEU A 107 4.97 -7.17 0.21
CA LEU A 107 5.96 -6.13 0.47
C LEU A 107 7.07 -6.61 1.40
N LEU A 108 6.79 -7.62 2.21
CA LEU A 108 7.70 -8.13 3.22
C LEU A 108 8.06 -9.60 2.96
N PRO A 109 9.29 -10.04 3.32
CA PRO A 109 9.62 -11.45 3.34
C PRO A 109 8.69 -12.24 4.26
N ARG A 110 8.39 -13.50 3.90
CA ARG A 110 7.61 -14.41 4.75
C ARG A 110 8.42 -14.95 5.94
N ASP A 111 9.74 -15.03 5.81
CA ASP A 111 10.62 -15.43 6.91
C ASP A 111 10.53 -14.42 8.06
N LEU A 112 10.25 -14.92 9.26
CA LEU A 112 9.97 -14.09 10.44
C LEU A 112 11.12 -13.14 10.78
N LYS A 113 12.36 -13.63 10.75
CA LYS A 113 13.54 -12.83 11.12
C LYS A 113 13.79 -11.74 10.08
N LYS A 114 13.70 -12.07 8.80
CA LYS A 114 13.81 -11.10 7.70
C LYS A 114 12.65 -10.09 7.72
N LYS A 115 11.41 -10.52 8.01
CA LYS A 115 10.26 -9.63 8.18
C LYS A 115 10.52 -8.64 9.32
N ALA A 116 10.94 -9.14 10.49
CA ALA A 116 11.27 -8.31 11.65
C ALA A 116 12.41 -7.32 11.35
N LEU A 117 13.48 -7.77 10.68
CA LEU A 117 14.58 -6.88 10.27
C LEU A 117 14.14 -5.83 9.26
N ASN A 118 13.22 -6.14 8.33
CA ASN A 118 12.69 -5.14 7.40
C ASN A 118 11.76 -4.14 8.07
N ILE A 119 10.96 -4.57 9.04
CA ILE A 119 10.16 -3.65 9.88
C ILE A 119 11.07 -2.78 10.75
N GLN A 120 12.18 -3.34 11.27
CA GLN A 120 13.16 -2.59 12.06
C GLN A 120 13.95 -1.58 11.23
N ALA A 121 14.43 -1.99 10.04
CA ALA A 121 15.14 -1.12 9.10
C ALA A 121 14.20 -0.10 8.42
N ASP A 122 12.92 -0.46 8.43
CA ASP A 122 11.75 0.22 7.93
C ASP A 122 11.81 0.61 6.45
N VAL A 123 10.88 0.03 5.68
CA VAL A 123 10.48 0.28 4.27
C VAL A 123 10.24 1.78 3.94
N PHE A 124 10.47 2.65 4.91
CA PHE A 124 10.05 4.04 4.96
C PHE A 124 11.21 5.02 4.95
N LEU A 125 12.44 4.52 4.84
CA LEU A 125 13.60 5.30 4.47
C LEU A 125 13.31 6.10 3.18
N ALA A 126 12.55 5.53 2.23
CA ALA A 126 12.23 6.19 0.98
C ALA A 126 11.41 7.49 1.15
N PRO A 127 10.22 7.52 1.80
CA PRO A 127 9.53 8.77 2.15
C PRO A 127 10.36 9.76 2.95
N GLN A 128 11.18 9.28 3.90
CA GLN A 128 12.00 10.14 4.75
C GLN A 128 13.14 10.79 3.96
N ILE A 129 13.86 10.01 3.15
CA ILE A 129 14.90 10.53 2.24
C ILE A 129 14.27 11.48 1.23
N HIS A 130 13.14 11.11 0.62
CA HIS A 130 12.46 11.97 -0.36
C HIS A 130 12.07 13.31 0.27
N ALA A 131 11.47 13.32 1.46
CA ALA A 131 11.15 14.57 2.16
C ALA A 131 12.42 15.34 2.58
N GLY A 132 13.46 14.65 3.03
CA GLY A 132 14.76 15.24 3.33
C GLY A 132 15.34 16.03 2.14
N ILE A 133 15.27 15.45 0.96
CA ILE A 133 15.78 16.06 -0.29
C ILE A 133 14.86 17.17 -0.78
N THR A 134 13.59 16.85 -1.01
CA THR A 134 12.68 17.73 -1.76
C THR A 134 12.10 18.86 -0.92
N ARG A 135 11.88 18.61 0.37
CA ARG A 135 11.25 19.59 1.28
C ARG A 135 12.28 20.32 2.12
N PHE A 136 13.20 19.57 2.73
CA PHE A 136 14.17 20.14 3.66
C PHE A 136 15.50 20.49 3.00
N GLN A 137 15.69 20.17 1.72
CA GLN A 137 16.87 20.53 0.93
C GLN A 137 18.18 20.05 1.58
N ILE A 138 18.13 18.87 2.21
CA ILE A 138 19.31 18.27 2.86
C ILE A 138 20.37 17.95 1.79
N ASP A 139 21.60 18.37 2.03
CA ASP A 139 22.75 18.02 1.21
C ASP A 139 23.06 16.51 1.34
N MET A 140 22.62 15.75 0.34
CA MET A 140 22.81 14.30 0.28
C MET A 140 24.21 13.86 -0.11
N SER A 141 25.11 14.77 -0.51
CA SER A 141 26.51 14.41 -0.80
C SER A 141 27.21 13.81 0.44
N LYS A 142 26.75 14.19 1.63
CA LYS A 142 27.21 13.67 2.93
C LYS A 142 26.67 12.28 3.26
N TYR A 143 25.68 11.78 2.51
CA TYR A 143 24.97 10.51 2.77
C TYR A 143 24.86 9.65 1.50
N PRO A 144 25.99 9.18 0.93
CA PRO A 144 26.03 8.56 -0.40
C PRO A 144 25.20 7.27 -0.51
N ILE A 145 25.08 6.50 0.58
CA ILE A 145 24.24 5.28 0.60
C ILE A 145 22.75 5.65 0.47
N LEU A 146 22.29 6.66 1.23
CA LEU A 146 20.92 7.14 1.19
C LEU A 146 20.60 7.80 -0.16
N ALA A 147 21.55 8.54 -0.73
CA ALA A 147 21.43 9.12 -2.07
C ALA A 147 21.25 8.05 -3.15
N ARG A 148 21.99 6.94 -3.06
CA ARG A 148 21.84 5.80 -3.97
C ARG A 148 20.48 5.13 -3.85
N PHE A 149 19.99 4.93 -2.62
CA PHE A 149 18.64 4.40 -2.40
C PHE A 149 17.57 5.32 -3.00
N TYR A 150 17.68 6.63 -2.76
CA TYR A 150 16.76 7.61 -3.35
C TYR A 150 16.69 7.51 -4.87
N LYS A 151 17.85 7.45 -5.54
CA LYS A 151 17.91 7.29 -6.99
C LYS A 151 17.18 6.03 -7.46
N ALA A 152 17.44 4.89 -6.81
CA ALA A 152 16.77 3.64 -7.12
C ALA A 152 15.24 3.72 -6.89
N TYR A 153 14.78 4.38 -5.83
CA TYR A 153 13.35 4.57 -5.60
C TYR A 153 12.69 5.40 -6.69
N MET A 154 13.34 6.47 -7.16
CA MET A 154 12.78 7.35 -8.19
C MET A 154 12.73 6.71 -9.58
N GLU A 155 13.40 5.59 -9.80
CA GLU A 155 13.31 4.81 -11.04
C GLU A 155 12.05 3.91 -11.07
N LEU A 156 11.39 3.69 -9.93
CA LEU A 156 10.24 2.81 -9.82
C LEU A 156 8.92 3.56 -10.07
N PRO A 157 8.05 3.09 -11.01
CA PRO A 157 6.76 3.73 -11.30
C PRO A 157 5.88 3.92 -10.06
N ALA A 158 5.81 2.92 -9.17
CA ALA A 158 4.99 3.00 -7.96
C ALA A 158 5.32 4.21 -7.05
N PHE A 159 6.60 4.63 -7.00
CA PHE A 159 7.01 5.82 -6.24
C PHE A 159 6.61 7.10 -6.97
N GLN A 160 6.78 7.14 -8.29
CA GLN A 160 6.36 8.27 -9.12
C GLN A 160 4.83 8.44 -9.08
N ASP A 161 4.07 7.35 -9.22
CA ASP A 161 2.61 7.33 -9.20
C ASP A 161 2.07 7.76 -7.83
N ALA A 162 2.67 7.27 -6.75
CA ALA A 162 2.31 7.70 -5.40
C ALA A 162 2.56 9.21 -5.16
N TRP A 163 3.47 9.83 -5.90
CA TRP A 163 3.69 11.29 -5.89
C TRP A 163 2.73 12.02 -6.83
N ASN A 164 2.69 11.62 -8.10
CA ASN A 164 1.94 12.25 -9.18
C ASN A 164 0.43 12.20 -8.97
N SER A 165 -0.10 11.06 -8.49
CA SER A 165 -1.51 10.91 -8.13
C SER A 165 -1.96 11.94 -7.10
N THR A 166 -1.02 12.49 -6.33
CA THR A 166 -1.31 13.54 -5.36
C THR A 166 -1.29 14.94 -5.97
N MET A 167 -0.38 15.20 -6.92
CA MET A 167 -0.28 16.51 -7.59
C MET A 167 -1.46 16.78 -8.52
N ALA A 168 -1.93 15.78 -9.27
CA ALA A 168 -3.09 15.93 -10.16
C ALA A 168 -4.38 16.26 -9.37
N LYS A 169 -4.57 15.62 -8.22
CA LYS A 169 -5.77 15.78 -7.37
C LYS A 169 -5.78 17.09 -6.55
N LEU A 170 -4.67 17.84 -6.52
CA LEU A 170 -4.60 19.17 -5.90
C LEU A 170 -5.06 20.29 -6.84
N GLN A 171 -5.11 20.04 -8.16
CA GLN A 171 -5.53 21.04 -9.14
C GLN A 171 -7.06 21.11 -9.30
N GLU A 172 -7.79 20.19 -8.67
CA GLU A 172 -9.25 20.06 -8.74
C GLU A 172 -9.97 20.58 -7.47
N VAL A 173 -9.24 21.18 -6.52
CA VAL A 173 -9.76 21.74 -5.24
C VAL A 173 -9.31 23.18 -5.05
#